data_AF-I4C3Z3-F1
#
_entry.id   AF-I4C3Z3-F1
#
_cell.length_a   1.000
_cell.length_b   1.000
_cell.length_c   1.000
_cell.angle_alpha   90.00
_cell.angle_beta   90.00
_cell.angle_gamma   90.00
#
_symmetry.space_group_name_H-M   'P 1'
#
loop_
_entity.id
_entity.type
_entity.pdbx_description
1 polymer ?
#
loop_
_entity_poly.entity_id
_entity_poly.type
_entity_poly.pdbx_seq_one_letter_code
_entity_poly.pdbx_strand_id
1 'polypeptide(L)'
;MFIKFWGVHGSLPRPGPTTLKFGGNTACVEVRCDKTLIIFDAGTGIRELGEAMCKSFRTTPRKICGHIFFSHLHWDHVQGFPFFAPAFTNGNEFHLYGGKDLSSTIHRIMREQMDYPNFPVRLDELAAMLTFHNLDPGEQVSIDGALVQAERLNHPGGSFGYRLEFCSKTVVYASDTEHMEGIHPEMLKLAADADILIYDSMFTPEQYLGLWDDISRQSWGHSTWEAAVELAVAARVKRLILFHHGNSDDLVEEIERKAQQKFPNSQAAYEGLEIEL
;
A
#
# COMPACT_ATOMS: atom_id res chain seq x y z
N MET A 1 11.57 12.41 6.59
CA MET A 1 10.92 11.48 5.63
C MET A 1 9.47 11.92 5.49
N PHE A 2 8.91 11.95 4.28
CA PHE A 2 7.53 12.40 4.05
C PHE A 2 6.69 11.28 3.45
N ILE A 3 5.45 11.14 3.89
CA ILE A 3 4.50 10.12 3.44
C ILE A 3 3.22 10.81 3.00
N LYS A 4 2.65 10.38 1.87
CA LYS A 4 1.34 10.83 1.40
C LYS A 4 0.50 9.68 0.88
N PHE A 5 -0.77 9.69 1.27
CA PHE A 5 -1.75 8.69 0.87
C PHE A 5 -2.55 9.20 -0.33
N TRP A 6 -2.45 8.50 -1.45
CA TRP A 6 -3.16 8.82 -2.70
C TRP A 6 -4.35 7.90 -2.95
N GLY A 7 -4.37 6.74 -2.30
CA GLY A 7 -5.54 5.88 -2.20
C GLY A 7 -5.41 4.98 -0.98
N VAL A 8 -6.54 4.73 -0.32
CA VAL A 8 -6.63 4.12 1.01
C VAL A 8 -7.61 2.95 1.09
N HIS A 9 -8.39 2.73 0.04
CA HIS A 9 -9.39 1.67 -0.02
C HIS A 9 -8.81 0.36 -0.54
N GLY A 10 -9.46 -0.73 -0.14
CA GLY A 10 -9.15 -2.08 -0.56
C GLY A 10 -10.19 -2.69 -1.49
N SER A 11 -9.80 -3.77 -2.19
CA SER A 11 -10.57 -4.62 -3.10
C SER A 11 -11.13 -3.96 -4.36
N LEU A 12 -11.68 -2.75 -4.26
CA LEU A 12 -12.24 -2.01 -5.38
C LEU A 12 -12.34 -0.50 -5.09
N PRO A 13 -12.29 0.37 -6.10
CA PRO A 13 -12.52 1.80 -5.92
C PRO A 13 -13.94 2.06 -5.44
N ARG A 14 -14.10 2.87 -4.39
CA ARG A 14 -15.40 3.19 -3.78
C ARG A 14 -15.73 4.68 -3.86
N PRO A 15 -15.84 5.31 -5.04
CA PRO A 15 -16.38 6.67 -5.10
C PRO A 15 -17.89 6.64 -4.80
N GLY A 16 -18.35 7.45 -3.85
CA GLY A 16 -19.78 7.52 -3.56
C GLY A 16 -20.12 8.43 -2.38
N PRO A 17 -21.43 8.70 -2.14
CA PRO A 17 -21.87 9.58 -1.05
C PRO A 17 -21.46 9.11 0.36
N THR A 18 -21.13 7.83 0.52
CA THR A 18 -20.76 7.21 1.81
C THR A 18 -19.25 7.08 2.01
N THR A 19 -18.44 7.62 1.11
CA THR A 19 -16.98 7.46 1.06
C THR A 19 -16.30 8.77 0.62
N LEU A 20 -16.93 9.91 0.91
CA LEU A 20 -16.40 11.23 0.54
C LEU A 20 -15.31 11.69 1.51
N LYS A 21 -15.32 11.21 2.75
CA LYS A 21 -14.42 11.65 3.81
C LYS A 21 -13.05 11.00 3.71
N PHE A 22 -12.98 9.68 3.59
CA PHE A 22 -11.70 8.97 3.52
C PHE A 22 -11.16 8.82 2.08
N GLY A 23 -12.02 8.94 1.07
CA GLY A 23 -11.66 8.83 -0.34
C GLY A 23 -12.32 7.62 -1.03
N GLY A 24 -12.02 7.42 -2.31
CA GLY A 24 -12.55 6.31 -3.10
C GLY A 24 -11.49 5.54 -3.90
N ASN A 25 -10.23 5.97 -3.87
CA ASN A 25 -9.12 5.36 -4.57
C ASN A 25 -8.52 4.19 -3.80
N THR A 26 -8.09 3.18 -4.54
CA THR A 26 -7.43 2.01 -3.97
C THR A 26 -5.94 2.25 -3.70
N ALA A 27 -5.35 1.35 -2.92
CA ALA A 27 -4.02 1.46 -2.33
C ALA A 27 -2.94 2.13 -3.20
N CYS A 28 -2.46 3.28 -2.74
CA CYS A 28 -1.28 3.94 -3.29
C CYS A 28 -0.70 4.89 -2.23
N VAL A 29 0.52 4.61 -1.76
CA VAL A 29 1.21 5.42 -0.75
C VAL A 29 2.54 5.90 -1.31
N GLU A 30 2.72 7.21 -1.37
CA GLU A 30 3.99 7.85 -1.72
C GLU A 30 4.84 8.03 -0.46
N VAL A 31 6.12 7.67 -0.55
CA VAL A 31 7.13 8.01 0.45
C VAL A 31 8.30 8.72 -0.20
N ARG A 32 8.69 9.86 0.38
CA ARG A 32 9.84 10.66 -0.03
C ARG A 32 10.95 10.57 1.02
N CYS A 33 12.09 10.02 0.59
CA CYS A 33 13.34 9.99 1.34
C CYS A 33 14.31 10.97 0.69
N ASP A 34 14.32 12.23 1.15
CA ASP A 34 14.95 13.36 0.44
C ASP A 34 14.44 13.46 -1.01
N LYS A 35 15.27 13.14 -2.01
CA LYS A 35 14.91 13.18 -3.44
C LYS A 35 14.34 11.86 -3.95
N THR A 36 14.48 10.79 -3.19
CA THR A 36 14.10 9.43 -3.58
C THR A 36 12.60 9.26 -3.50
N LEU A 37 12.02 8.75 -4.58
CA LEU A 37 10.61 8.40 -4.69
C LEU A 37 10.41 6.91 -4.46
N ILE A 38 9.72 6.57 -3.38
CA ILE A 38 9.22 5.22 -3.13
C ILE A 38 7.69 5.28 -3.20
N ILE A 39 7.08 4.30 -3.85
CA ILE A 39 5.63 4.16 -3.96
C ILE A 39 5.29 2.74 -3.50
N PHE A 40 4.38 2.60 -2.55
CA PHE A 40 3.78 1.32 -2.19
C PHE A 40 2.44 1.17 -2.89
N ASP A 41 2.36 0.13 -3.72
CA ASP A 41 1.25 -0.22 -4.61
C ASP A 41 0.86 0.85 -5.63
N ALA A 42 0.26 0.39 -6.74
CA ALA A 42 -0.18 1.20 -7.87
C ALA A 42 -1.69 1.02 -8.14
N GLY A 43 -2.48 1.03 -7.06
CA GLY A 43 -3.93 1.12 -7.13
C GLY A 43 -4.39 2.42 -7.79
N THR A 44 -5.70 2.66 -7.87
CA THR A 44 -6.24 3.80 -8.62
C THR A 44 -5.73 5.16 -8.13
N GLY A 45 -5.28 5.25 -6.87
CA GLY A 45 -4.67 6.45 -6.32
C GLY A 45 -3.39 6.89 -7.03
N ILE A 46 -2.67 5.96 -7.69
CA ILE A 46 -1.43 6.32 -8.42
C ILE A 46 -1.69 7.30 -9.57
N ARG A 47 -2.91 7.33 -10.12
CA ARG A 47 -3.31 8.31 -11.14
C ARG A 47 -3.19 9.73 -10.59
N GLU A 48 -3.70 9.97 -9.38
CA GLU A 48 -3.65 11.29 -8.72
C GLU A 48 -2.21 11.69 -8.39
N LEU A 49 -1.40 10.73 -7.93
CA LEU A 49 0.04 10.93 -7.74
C LEU A 49 0.72 11.35 -9.05
N GLY A 50 0.43 10.65 -10.15
CA GLY A 50 0.95 10.97 -11.48
C GLY A 50 0.54 12.37 -11.95
N GLU A 51 -0.72 12.77 -11.74
CA GLU A 51 -1.18 14.12 -12.06
C GLU A 51 -0.49 15.21 -11.24
N ALA A 52 -0.31 14.98 -9.94
CA ALA A 52 0.40 15.91 -9.05
C ALA A 52 1.86 16.07 -9.44
N MET A 53 2.53 14.96 -9.80
CA MET A 53 3.85 14.95 -10.40
C MET A 53 3.87 15.82 -11.67
N CYS A 54 3.05 15.51 -12.67
CA CYS A 54 3.01 16.27 -13.92
C CYS A 54 2.72 17.77 -13.73
N LYS A 55 1.88 18.15 -12.75
CA LYS A 55 1.62 19.57 -12.42
C LYS A 55 2.87 20.27 -11.88
N SER A 56 3.63 19.63 -10.99
CA SER A 56 4.89 20.20 -10.47
C SER A 56 6.01 20.30 -11.52
N PHE A 57 5.98 19.46 -12.56
CA PHE A 57 6.96 19.53 -13.67
C PHE A 57 6.70 20.65 -14.68
N ARG A 58 5.48 21.21 -14.76
CA ARG A 58 5.20 22.38 -15.62
C ARG A 58 6.03 23.60 -15.22
N THR A 59 6.50 23.67 -13.98
CA THR A 59 7.33 24.76 -13.46
C THR A 59 8.83 24.47 -13.54
N THR A 60 9.26 23.20 -13.49
CA THR A 60 10.67 22.79 -13.59
C THR A 60 10.78 21.42 -14.29
N PRO A 61 11.19 21.35 -15.57
CA PRO A 61 11.33 20.07 -16.28
C PRO A 61 12.39 19.20 -15.61
N ARG A 62 11.99 18.03 -15.11
CA ARG A 62 12.93 17.05 -14.56
C ARG A 62 12.40 15.64 -14.83
N LYS A 63 13.34 14.74 -15.16
CA LYS A 63 13.07 13.31 -15.27
C LYS A 63 12.68 12.75 -13.90
N ILE A 64 11.70 11.86 -13.88
CA ILE A 64 11.28 11.15 -12.68
C ILE A 64 12.01 9.81 -12.65
N CYS A 65 12.68 9.54 -11.54
CA CYS A 65 13.10 8.20 -11.18
C CYS A 65 12.29 7.79 -9.95
N GLY A 66 11.64 6.61 -9.99
CA GLY A 66 10.82 6.11 -8.90
C GLY A 66 10.90 4.60 -8.69
N HIS A 67 10.65 4.19 -7.45
CA HIS A 67 10.71 2.79 -7.02
C HIS A 67 9.33 2.38 -6.50
N ILE A 68 8.65 1.50 -7.25
CA ILE A 68 7.30 1.04 -6.95
C ILE A 68 7.39 -0.37 -6.37
N PHE A 69 6.96 -0.53 -5.12
CA PHE A 69 6.93 -1.81 -4.41
C PHE A 69 5.49 -2.31 -4.34
N PHE A 70 5.23 -3.44 -4.99
CA PHE A 70 3.93 -4.11 -5.00
C PHE A 70 3.84 -5.13 -3.88
N SER A 71 2.94 -4.92 -2.93
CA SER A 71 2.63 -5.91 -1.90
C SER A 71 2.25 -7.24 -2.53
N HIS A 72 1.33 -7.19 -3.50
CA HIS A 72 0.95 -8.28 -4.38
C HIS A 72 0.26 -7.72 -5.63
N LEU A 73 -0.30 -8.60 -6.47
CA LEU A 73 -0.75 -8.25 -7.82
C LEU A 73 -2.28 -8.41 -8.00
N HIS A 74 -3.06 -8.28 -6.92
CA HIS A 74 -4.51 -8.10 -7.07
C HIS A 74 -4.82 -6.75 -7.72
N TRP A 75 -6.00 -6.69 -8.34
CA TRP A 75 -6.38 -5.57 -9.21
C TRP A 75 -6.32 -4.24 -8.50
N ASP A 76 -6.84 -4.13 -7.28
CA ASP A 76 -6.84 -2.89 -6.51
C ASP A 76 -5.43 -2.37 -6.15
N HIS A 77 -4.38 -3.18 -6.32
CA HIS A 77 -2.98 -2.79 -6.11
C HIS A 77 -2.23 -2.45 -7.42
N VAL A 78 -2.81 -2.75 -8.59
CA VAL A 78 -2.16 -2.52 -9.91
C VAL A 78 -3.04 -1.77 -10.92
N GLN A 79 -4.35 -1.64 -10.66
CA GLN A 79 -5.35 -1.13 -11.60
C GLN A 79 -5.08 0.31 -12.04
N GLY A 80 -4.41 1.11 -11.22
CA GLY A 80 -4.10 2.49 -11.55
C GLY A 80 -2.88 2.66 -12.47
N PHE A 81 -1.97 1.69 -12.51
CA PHE A 81 -0.72 1.82 -13.28
C PHE A 81 -0.92 2.13 -14.78
N PRO A 82 -1.88 1.52 -15.50
CA PRO A 82 -2.15 1.87 -16.89
C PRO A 82 -2.54 3.34 -17.12
N PHE A 83 -2.94 4.06 -16.05
CA PHE A 83 -3.30 5.48 -16.06
C PHE A 83 -2.25 6.38 -15.40
N PHE A 84 -1.09 5.84 -15.04
CA PHE A 84 0.01 6.58 -14.45
C PHE A 84 0.77 7.36 -15.54
N ALA A 85 0.33 8.59 -15.80
CA ALA A 85 0.87 9.47 -16.85
C ALA A 85 2.42 9.56 -16.89
N PRO A 86 3.16 9.56 -15.76
CA PRO A 86 4.62 9.49 -15.78
C PRO A 86 5.22 8.29 -16.54
N ALA A 87 4.55 7.13 -16.60
CA ALA A 87 5.04 5.96 -17.34
C ALA A 87 4.99 6.15 -18.87
N PHE A 88 4.20 7.11 -19.35
CA PHE A 88 4.08 7.47 -20.78
C PHE A 88 5.04 8.59 -21.19
N THR A 89 5.94 9.01 -20.30
CA THR A 89 6.84 10.15 -20.54
C THR A 89 8.28 9.67 -20.77
N ASN A 90 8.83 10.02 -21.94
CA ASN A 90 10.20 9.64 -22.31
C ASN A 90 11.24 10.19 -21.32
N GLY A 91 12.19 9.33 -20.94
CA GLY A 91 13.28 9.68 -20.04
C GLY A 91 12.94 9.56 -18.56
N ASN A 92 11.70 9.24 -18.19
CA ASN A 92 11.39 8.75 -16.85
C ASN A 92 11.85 7.29 -16.69
N GLU A 93 12.11 6.90 -15.45
CA GLU A 93 12.60 5.58 -15.06
C GLU A 93 11.81 5.09 -13.85
N PHE A 94 11.32 3.85 -13.91
CA PHE A 94 10.63 3.22 -12.81
C PHE A 94 11.17 1.81 -12.56
N HIS A 95 11.54 1.56 -11.31
CA HIS A 95 11.90 0.24 -10.81
C HIS A 95 10.69 -0.38 -10.13
N LEU A 96 10.25 -1.54 -10.59
CA LEU A 96 9.07 -2.23 -10.11
C LEU A 96 9.51 -3.47 -9.33
N TYR A 97 9.16 -3.53 -8.05
CA TYR A 97 9.55 -4.57 -7.10
C TYR A 97 8.34 -5.34 -6.61
N GLY A 98 8.50 -6.63 -6.33
CA GLY A 98 7.43 -7.50 -5.85
C GLY A 98 7.95 -8.91 -5.58
N GLY A 99 7.19 -9.69 -4.84
CA GLY A 99 7.61 -11.00 -4.36
C GLY A 99 7.79 -12.07 -5.44
N LYS A 100 8.83 -12.92 -5.31
CA LYS A 100 9.04 -14.10 -6.18
C LYS A 100 7.96 -15.17 -6.04
N ASP A 101 7.37 -15.30 -4.85
CA ASP A 101 6.37 -16.33 -4.53
C ASP A 101 4.92 -15.90 -4.79
N LEU A 102 4.74 -14.79 -5.51
CA LEU A 102 3.45 -14.49 -6.11
C LEU A 102 3.21 -15.53 -7.22
N SER A 103 1.97 -15.93 -7.45
CA SER A 103 1.57 -16.94 -8.47
C SER A 103 2.05 -16.63 -9.91
N SER A 104 2.70 -15.48 -10.11
CA SER A 104 3.23 -14.97 -11.35
C SER A 104 4.36 -13.95 -11.10
N THR A 105 5.19 -13.69 -12.12
CA THR A 105 6.07 -12.52 -12.12
C THR A 105 5.27 -11.23 -12.32
N ILE A 106 5.77 -10.13 -11.74
CA ILE A 106 5.21 -8.78 -11.91
C ILE A 106 5.12 -8.42 -13.38
N HIS A 107 6.22 -8.63 -14.13
CA HIS A 107 6.26 -8.35 -15.56
C HIS A 107 5.14 -9.06 -16.32
N ARG A 108 4.86 -10.33 -16.00
CA ARG A 108 3.77 -11.07 -16.66
C ARG A 108 2.40 -10.49 -16.33
N ILE A 109 2.07 -10.24 -15.06
CA ILE A 109 0.74 -9.74 -14.67
C ILE A 109 0.52 -8.32 -15.21
N MET A 110 1.50 -7.44 -15.07
CA MET A 110 1.44 -6.08 -15.61
C MET A 110 1.25 -6.09 -17.12
N ARG A 111 1.91 -7.02 -17.83
CA ARG A 111 1.75 -7.18 -19.27
C ARG A 111 0.36 -7.69 -19.63
N GLU A 112 -0.14 -8.73 -18.96
CA GLU A 112 -1.48 -9.31 -19.20
C GLU A 112 -2.61 -8.31 -18.89
N GLN A 113 -2.44 -7.47 -17.86
CA GLN A 113 -3.36 -6.38 -17.51
C GLN A 113 -3.47 -5.36 -18.64
N MET A 114 -2.35 -5.03 -19.28
CA MET A 114 -2.27 -3.99 -20.30
C MET A 114 -2.41 -4.52 -21.74
N ASP A 115 -2.55 -5.84 -21.93
CA ASP A 115 -2.67 -6.43 -23.27
C ASP A 115 -4.10 -6.28 -23.82
N TYR A 116 -4.24 -6.38 -25.14
CA TYR A 116 -5.55 -6.36 -25.79
C TYR A 116 -6.35 -7.63 -25.43
N PRO A 117 -7.67 -7.56 -25.13
CA PRO A 117 -8.57 -6.40 -25.23
C PRO A 117 -8.74 -5.61 -23.92
N ASN A 118 -7.96 -5.91 -22.87
CA ASN A 118 -8.13 -5.30 -21.53
C ASN A 118 -7.74 -3.81 -21.54
N PHE A 119 -6.68 -3.47 -22.28
CA PHE A 119 -6.21 -2.09 -22.40
C PHE A 119 -5.64 -1.82 -23.81
N PRO A 120 -5.72 -0.59 -24.34
CA PRO A 120 -5.32 -0.30 -25.72
C PRO A 120 -3.82 -0.03 -25.90
N VAL A 121 -3.03 0.04 -24.83
CA VAL A 121 -1.58 0.30 -24.87
C VAL A 121 -0.85 -0.80 -24.10
N ARG A 122 0.02 -1.55 -24.76
CA ARG A 122 0.76 -2.61 -24.10
C ARG A 122 1.86 -2.05 -23.20
N LEU A 123 2.26 -2.85 -22.22
CA LEU A 123 3.35 -2.51 -21.29
C LEU A 123 4.67 -2.16 -22.02
N ASP A 124 4.96 -2.85 -23.12
CA ASP A 124 6.15 -2.63 -23.95
C ASP A 124 6.08 -1.39 -24.86
N GLU A 125 4.92 -0.72 -24.93
CA GLU A 125 4.73 0.54 -25.67
C GLU A 125 4.90 1.78 -24.78
N LEU A 126 5.11 1.60 -23.47
CA LEU A 126 5.33 2.69 -22.53
C LEU A 126 6.68 3.38 -22.79
N ALA A 127 6.69 4.71 -22.69
CA ALA A 127 7.87 5.52 -23.03
C ALA A 127 8.89 5.65 -21.88
N ALA A 128 8.48 5.39 -20.64
CA ALA A 128 9.40 5.33 -19.51
C ALA A 128 10.20 4.02 -19.53
N MET A 129 11.43 4.04 -19.01
CA MET A 129 12.20 2.83 -18.79
C MET A 129 11.64 2.09 -17.57
N LEU A 130 11.26 0.82 -17.76
CA LEU A 130 10.74 -0.04 -16.69
C LEU A 130 11.74 -1.15 -16.38
N THR A 131 12.15 -1.26 -15.12
CA THR A 131 13.05 -2.33 -14.64
C THR A 131 12.34 -3.16 -13.58
N PHE A 132 12.23 -4.47 -13.77
CA PHE A 132 11.51 -5.37 -12.88
C PHE A 132 12.47 -6.13 -11.96
N HIS A 133 12.13 -6.19 -10.68
CA HIS A 133 12.89 -6.85 -9.62
C HIS A 133 11.97 -7.82 -8.87
N ASN A 134 12.40 -9.07 -8.73
CA ASN A 134 11.68 -10.05 -7.92
C ASN A 134 12.42 -10.23 -6.59
N LEU A 135 11.73 -10.05 -5.48
CA LEU A 135 12.29 -10.07 -4.13
C LEU A 135 12.03 -11.41 -3.43
N ASP A 136 13.04 -11.90 -2.71
CA ASP A 136 12.90 -12.97 -1.73
C ASP A 136 12.41 -12.42 -0.36
N PRO A 137 11.72 -13.22 0.46
CA PRO A 137 11.45 -12.86 1.85
C PRO A 137 12.75 -12.59 2.63
N GLY A 138 12.78 -11.49 3.37
CA GLY A 138 13.95 -10.98 4.09
C GLY A 138 14.95 -10.20 3.22
N GLU A 139 14.75 -10.11 1.90
CA GLU A 139 15.63 -9.36 1.01
C GLU A 139 15.59 -7.86 1.31
N GLN A 140 16.76 -7.21 1.21
CA GLN A 140 16.92 -5.78 1.45
C GLN A 140 17.40 -5.09 0.18
N VAL A 141 16.71 -4.01 -0.19
CA VAL A 141 17.04 -3.15 -1.32
C VAL A 141 17.50 -1.80 -0.78
N SER A 142 18.71 -1.37 -1.18
CA SER A 142 19.25 -0.05 -0.82
C SER A 142 19.09 0.92 -1.99
N ILE A 143 18.44 2.05 -1.75
CA ILE A 143 18.10 3.07 -2.75
C ILE A 143 18.49 4.44 -2.16
N ASP A 144 19.60 5.01 -2.62
CA ASP A 144 20.06 6.35 -2.19
C ASP A 144 20.08 6.56 -0.65
N GLY A 145 20.43 5.51 0.09
CA GLY A 145 20.48 5.51 1.56
C GLY A 145 19.17 5.13 2.26
N ALA A 146 18.07 4.97 1.53
CA ALA A 146 16.86 4.32 2.02
C ALA A 146 17.01 2.80 1.92
N LEU A 147 16.70 2.08 3.00
CA LEU A 147 16.76 0.62 3.06
C LEU A 147 15.34 0.06 3.13
N VAL A 148 14.93 -0.72 2.13
CA VAL A 148 13.63 -1.39 2.10
C VAL A 148 13.84 -2.89 2.29
N GLN A 149 13.37 -3.43 3.40
CA GLN A 149 13.30 -4.86 3.65
C GLN A 149 11.91 -5.39 3.26
N ALA A 150 11.86 -6.46 2.48
CA ALA A 150 10.63 -7.14 2.09
C ALA A 150 10.44 -8.40 2.97
N GLU A 151 9.21 -8.66 3.41
CA GLU A 151 8.88 -9.87 4.19
C GLU A 151 7.53 -10.43 3.75
N ARG A 152 7.37 -11.76 3.83
CA ARG A 152 6.14 -12.42 3.40
C ARG A 152 5.02 -12.19 4.42
N LEU A 153 3.84 -11.82 3.93
CA LEU A 153 2.62 -11.66 4.71
C LEU A 153 1.66 -12.84 4.50
N ASN A 154 0.65 -12.90 5.36
CA ASN A 154 -0.38 -13.92 5.31
C ASN A 154 -1.56 -13.47 4.44
N HIS A 155 -1.56 -13.84 3.17
CA HIS A 155 -2.62 -13.52 2.22
C HIS A 155 -2.81 -14.66 1.22
N PRO A 156 -4.04 -14.98 0.76
CA PRO A 156 -4.26 -15.95 -0.31
C PRO A 156 -3.45 -15.59 -1.56
N GLY A 157 -2.65 -16.54 -2.06
CA GLY A 157 -1.75 -16.28 -3.19
C GLY A 157 -0.45 -15.55 -2.84
N GLY A 158 -0.27 -15.14 -1.58
CA GLY A 158 0.91 -14.44 -1.07
C GLY A 158 0.81 -12.91 -1.19
N SER A 159 1.38 -12.23 -0.21
CA SER A 159 1.59 -10.77 -0.19
C SER A 159 2.91 -10.46 0.52
N PHE A 160 3.42 -9.25 0.33
CA PHE A 160 4.66 -8.74 0.92
C PHE A 160 4.41 -7.46 1.69
N GLY A 161 5.04 -7.38 2.85
CA GLY A 161 5.14 -6.20 3.68
C GLY A 161 6.53 -5.60 3.53
N TYR A 162 6.60 -4.29 3.69
CA TYR A 162 7.83 -3.54 3.50
C TYR A 162 8.17 -2.74 4.75
N ARG A 163 9.38 -2.92 5.25
CA ARG A 163 9.98 -2.06 6.27
C ARG A 163 10.99 -1.14 5.60
N LEU A 164 10.69 0.15 5.61
CA LEU A 164 11.52 1.21 5.07
C LEU A 164 12.22 1.96 6.21
N GLU A 165 13.55 1.99 6.17
CA GLU A 165 14.39 2.74 7.07
C GLU A 165 15.14 3.85 6.33
N PHE A 166 15.11 5.07 6.86
CA PHE A 166 15.87 6.21 6.34
C PHE A 166 16.13 7.24 7.44
N CYS A 167 17.39 7.65 7.63
CA CYS A 167 17.80 8.63 8.65
C CYS A 167 17.22 8.35 10.05
N SER A 168 17.29 7.09 10.50
CA SER A 168 16.75 6.61 11.79
C SER A 168 15.22 6.71 11.94
N LYS A 169 14.50 6.93 10.83
CA LYS A 169 13.04 6.86 10.75
C LYS A 169 12.63 5.56 10.10
N THR A 170 11.60 4.93 10.63
CA THR A 170 11.10 3.63 10.19
C THR A 170 9.61 3.70 9.86
N VAL A 171 9.25 3.26 8.66
CA VAL A 171 7.87 3.08 8.22
C VAL A 171 7.67 1.64 7.80
N VAL A 172 6.58 1.04 8.25
CA VAL A 172 6.17 -0.29 7.83
C VAL A 172 4.87 -0.20 7.05
N TYR A 173 4.87 -0.74 5.84
CA TYR A 173 3.71 -0.90 4.98
C TYR A 173 3.32 -2.38 4.92
N ALA A 174 2.17 -2.72 5.49
CA ALA A 174 1.65 -4.09 5.54
C ALA A 174 0.14 -4.09 5.22
N SER A 175 -0.18 -3.90 3.95
CA SER A 175 -1.53 -4.12 3.42
C SER A 175 -1.78 -5.61 3.17
N ASP A 176 -3.05 -6.02 3.14
CA ASP A 176 -3.49 -7.33 2.69
C ASP A 176 -2.76 -8.44 3.43
N THR A 177 -3.01 -8.48 4.74
CA THR A 177 -2.46 -9.47 5.64
C THR A 177 -3.50 -9.88 6.66
N GLU A 178 -3.62 -11.18 6.89
CA GLU A 178 -4.56 -11.77 7.81
C GLU A 178 -3.88 -12.19 9.11
N HIS A 179 -4.34 -11.63 10.23
CA HIS A 179 -3.85 -11.93 11.57
C HIS A 179 -4.18 -13.34 12.08
N MET A 180 -5.18 -14.02 11.49
CA MET A 180 -5.64 -15.34 11.94
C MET A 180 -5.86 -15.38 13.46
N GLU A 181 -5.13 -16.24 14.18
CA GLU A 181 -5.11 -16.29 15.65
C GLU A 181 -3.82 -15.64 16.17
N GLY A 182 -3.97 -14.50 16.86
CA GLY A 182 -2.88 -13.80 17.54
C GLY A 182 -1.95 -13.04 16.60
N ILE A 183 -0.74 -12.74 17.09
CA ILE A 183 0.23 -11.93 16.35
C ILE A 183 1.27 -12.84 15.70
N HIS A 184 1.36 -12.80 14.37
CA HIS A 184 2.38 -13.54 13.63
C HIS A 184 3.80 -13.02 13.96
N PRO A 185 4.77 -13.91 14.30
CA PRO A 185 6.12 -13.50 14.70
C PRO A 185 6.87 -12.65 13.66
N GLU A 186 6.74 -12.98 12.38
CA GLU A 186 7.39 -12.21 11.32
C GLU A 186 6.79 -10.80 11.18
N MET A 187 5.47 -10.67 11.36
CA MET A 187 4.81 -9.36 11.37
C MET A 187 5.24 -8.53 12.59
N LEU A 188 5.34 -9.14 13.77
CA LEU A 188 5.85 -8.49 14.97
C LEU A 188 7.29 -7.99 14.78
N LYS A 189 8.16 -8.83 14.20
CA LYS A 189 9.55 -8.50 13.89
C LYS A 189 9.65 -7.38 12.86
N LEU A 190 8.84 -7.43 11.80
CA LEU A 190 8.80 -6.40 10.76
C LEU A 190 8.35 -5.04 11.34
N ALA A 191 7.32 -5.04 12.20
CA ALA A 191 6.74 -3.85 12.82
C ALA A 191 7.54 -3.28 14.00
N ALA A 192 8.49 -4.03 14.57
CA ALA A 192 9.17 -3.69 15.81
C ALA A 192 9.78 -2.27 15.79
N ASP A 193 9.41 -1.49 16.80
CA ASP A 193 9.88 -0.12 17.07
C ASP A 193 9.70 0.88 15.92
N ALA A 194 8.78 0.60 14.98
CA ALA A 194 8.51 1.49 13.85
C ALA A 194 7.93 2.84 14.30
N ASP A 195 8.31 3.93 13.62
CA ASP A 195 7.67 5.23 13.83
C ASP A 195 6.23 5.21 13.32
N ILE A 196 6.01 4.59 12.16
CA ILE A 196 4.70 4.43 11.53
C ILE A 196 4.50 2.98 11.13
N LEU A 197 3.35 2.42 11.51
CA LEU A 197 2.83 1.17 10.96
C LEU A 197 1.57 1.49 10.16
N ILE A 198 1.60 1.24 8.85
CA ILE A 198 0.45 1.27 7.94
C ILE A 198 -0.02 -0.17 7.80
N TYR A 199 -1.22 -0.49 8.28
CA TYR A 199 -1.66 -1.88 8.43
C TYR A 199 -3.10 -2.09 7.96
N ASP A 200 -3.35 -3.26 7.38
CA ASP A 200 -4.67 -3.73 6.98
C ASP A 200 -5.65 -3.74 8.17
N SER A 201 -6.74 -3.00 8.01
CA SER A 201 -7.79 -2.87 9.02
C SER A 201 -9.18 -2.98 8.42
N MET A 202 -9.31 -3.77 7.34
CA MET A 202 -10.51 -3.80 6.51
C MET A 202 -11.77 -4.15 7.31
N PHE A 203 -11.67 -5.06 8.29
CA PHE A 203 -12.83 -5.64 8.97
C PHE A 203 -13.00 -5.19 10.42
N THR A 204 -14.25 -5.16 10.88
CA THR A 204 -14.55 -5.30 12.31
C THR A 204 -14.45 -6.78 12.74
N PRO A 205 -14.25 -7.07 14.04
CA PRO A 205 -14.30 -8.46 14.53
C PRO A 205 -15.60 -9.18 14.15
N GLU A 206 -16.73 -8.47 14.16
CA GLU A 206 -18.03 -9.03 13.79
C GLU A 206 -18.13 -9.35 12.30
N GLN A 207 -17.60 -8.49 11.42
CA GLN A 207 -17.49 -8.79 9.99
C GLN A 207 -16.58 -9.98 9.75
N TYR A 208 -15.43 -10.01 10.41
CA TYR A 208 -14.44 -11.08 10.27
C TYR A 208 -15.02 -12.45 10.61
N LEU A 209 -15.83 -12.53 11.67
CA LEU A 209 -16.52 -13.74 12.12
C LEU A 209 -17.83 -14.04 11.37
N GLY A 210 -18.27 -13.18 10.43
CA GLY A 210 -19.51 -13.35 9.68
C GLY A 210 -20.78 -13.10 10.49
N LEU A 211 -20.71 -12.34 11.58
CA LEU A 211 -21.86 -12.07 12.45
C LEU A 211 -22.86 -11.06 11.87
N TRP A 212 -22.54 -10.42 10.74
CA TRP A 212 -23.39 -9.44 10.08
C TRP A 212 -24.32 -10.06 9.04
N ASP A 213 -23.83 -11.06 8.32
CA ASP A 213 -24.45 -11.60 7.10
C ASP A 213 -24.28 -13.12 6.96
N ASP A 214 -23.87 -13.82 8.02
CA ASP A 214 -23.57 -15.26 8.05
C ASP A 214 -22.42 -15.70 7.13
N ILE A 215 -21.57 -14.76 6.68
CA ILE A 215 -20.42 -15.07 5.82
C ILE A 215 -19.12 -14.64 6.51
N SER A 216 -18.39 -15.63 7.05
CA SER A 216 -17.04 -15.40 7.60
C SER A 216 -16.10 -14.84 6.54
N ARG A 217 -15.28 -13.87 6.95
CA ARG A 217 -14.22 -13.27 6.12
C ARG A 217 -12.84 -13.85 6.44
N GLN A 218 -12.79 -14.86 7.32
CA GLN A 218 -11.57 -15.62 7.54
C GLN A 218 -11.10 -16.27 6.23
N SER A 219 -9.78 -16.33 6.04
CA SER A 219 -9.10 -16.74 4.81
C SER A 219 -9.28 -15.79 3.63
N TRP A 220 -9.86 -14.60 3.80
CA TRP A 220 -9.91 -13.59 2.74
C TRP A 220 -8.63 -12.76 2.66
N GLY A 221 -7.70 -12.92 3.61
CA GLY A 221 -6.41 -12.26 3.56
C GLY A 221 -6.36 -10.85 4.13
N HIS A 222 -7.34 -10.47 4.96
CA HIS A 222 -7.43 -9.15 5.59
C HIS A 222 -7.57 -9.25 7.11
N SER A 223 -7.32 -8.14 7.80
CA SER A 223 -7.30 -8.09 9.25
C SER A 223 -8.37 -7.20 9.86
N THR A 224 -8.54 -7.37 11.17
CA THR A 224 -9.40 -6.50 11.96
C THR A 224 -8.61 -5.29 12.46
N TRP A 225 -9.31 -4.19 12.69
CA TRP A 225 -8.72 -3.03 13.37
C TRP A 225 -8.24 -3.37 14.80
N GLU A 226 -8.82 -4.37 15.47
CA GLU A 226 -8.36 -4.82 16.78
C GLU A 226 -7.00 -5.50 16.69
N ALA A 227 -6.81 -6.37 15.71
CA ALA A 227 -5.52 -7.01 15.45
C ALA A 227 -4.42 -5.99 15.11
N ALA A 228 -4.78 -4.95 14.34
CA ALA A 228 -3.89 -3.83 14.05
C ALA A 228 -3.39 -3.13 15.33
N VAL A 229 -4.30 -2.88 16.28
CA VAL A 229 -3.98 -2.29 17.59
C VAL A 229 -3.13 -3.23 18.44
N GLU A 230 -3.48 -4.51 18.51
CA GLU A 230 -2.70 -5.51 19.27
C GLU A 230 -1.27 -5.62 18.76
N LEU A 231 -1.08 -5.68 17.45
CA LEU A 231 0.23 -5.65 16.80
C LEU A 231 0.97 -4.36 17.12
N ALA A 232 0.33 -3.20 16.98
CA ALA A 232 0.93 -1.89 17.26
C ALA A 232 1.49 -1.80 18.69
N VAL A 233 0.71 -2.26 19.68
CA VAL A 233 1.12 -2.28 21.09
C VAL A 233 2.28 -3.25 21.31
N ALA A 234 2.16 -4.49 20.81
CA ALA A 234 3.20 -5.51 21.00
C ALA A 234 4.53 -5.13 20.33
N ALA A 235 4.46 -4.52 19.14
CA ALA A 235 5.61 -4.06 18.38
C ALA A 235 6.19 -2.74 18.87
N ARG A 236 5.54 -2.06 19.83
CA ARG A 236 5.94 -0.73 20.35
C ARG A 236 6.03 0.34 19.25
N VAL A 237 5.11 0.28 18.28
CA VAL A 237 5.06 1.30 17.23
C VAL A 237 4.68 2.65 17.82
N LYS A 238 5.15 3.76 17.22
CA LYS A 238 4.83 5.10 17.75
C LYS A 238 3.46 5.59 17.30
N ARG A 239 3.06 5.27 16.06
CA ARG A 239 1.77 5.63 15.48
C ARG A 239 1.28 4.56 14.51
N LEU A 240 -0.01 4.25 14.60
CA LEU A 240 -0.71 3.28 13.78
C LEU A 240 -1.58 4.02 12.76
N ILE A 241 -1.46 3.64 11.50
CA ILE A 241 -2.33 4.10 10.41
C ILE A 241 -3.18 2.92 9.95
N LEU A 242 -4.48 3.02 10.20
CA LEU A 242 -5.50 2.05 9.78
C LEU A 242 -5.74 2.25 8.29
N PHE A 243 -5.50 1.21 7.50
CA PHE A 243 -5.47 1.25 6.03
C PHE A 243 -6.32 0.13 5.40
N HIS A 244 -6.47 0.20 4.07
CA HIS A 244 -7.19 -0.77 3.23
C HIS A 244 -8.68 -0.86 3.56
N HIS A 245 -9.35 0.30 3.58
CA HIS A 245 -10.74 0.39 4.05
C HIS A 245 -11.73 -0.33 3.11
N GLY A 246 -12.62 -1.14 3.69
CA GLY A 246 -13.73 -1.82 2.99
C GLY A 246 -15.12 -1.31 3.35
N ASN A 247 -15.20 -0.23 4.13
CA ASN A 247 -16.40 0.20 4.85
C ASN A 247 -16.84 1.62 4.47
N SER A 248 -18.02 2.07 4.94
CA SER A 248 -18.47 3.46 4.79
C SER A 248 -17.73 4.40 5.73
N ASP A 249 -17.74 5.70 5.43
CA ASP A 249 -17.10 6.74 6.25
C ASP A 249 -17.52 6.64 7.72
N ASP A 250 -18.82 6.57 8.02
CA ASP A 250 -19.34 6.47 9.40
C ASP A 250 -18.74 5.30 10.19
N LEU A 251 -18.51 4.17 9.51
CA LEU A 251 -17.96 2.98 10.14
C LEU A 251 -16.43 3.07 10.29
N VAL A 252 -15.73 3.66 9.32
CA VAL A 252 -14.29 3.93 9.44
C VAL A 252 -14.01 4.93 10.56
N GLU A 253 -14.86 5.96 10.73
CA GLU A 253 -14.78 6.88 11.87
C GLU A 253 -14.98 6.17 13.21
N GLU A 254 -15.96 5.27 13.30
CA GLU A 254 -16.20 4.50 14.52
C GLU A 254 -15.05 3.55 14.83
N ILE A 255 -14.47 2.91 13.80
CA ILE A 255 -13.25 2.10 13.91
C ILE A 255 -12.08 2.95 14.44
N GLU A 256 -11.83 4.13 13.85
CA GLU A 256 -10.79 5.05 14.29
C GLU A 256 -10.97 5.43 15.76
N ARG A 257 -12.19 5.82 16.16
CA ARG A 257 -12.51 6.18 17.54
C ARG A 257 -12.25 5.03 18.52
N LYS A 258 -12.66 3.80 18.17
CA LYS A 258 -12.42 2.60 19.00
C LYS A 258 -10.93 2.26 19.08
N ALA A 259 -10.20 2.38 17.97
CA ALA A 259 -8.76 2.15 17.94
C ALA A 259 -8.03 3.16 18.84
N GLN A 260 -8.38 4.46 18.76
CA GLN A 260 -7.80 5.50 19.61
C GLN A 260 -8.06 5.30 21.11
N GLN A 261 -9.16 4.66 21.50
CA GLN A 261 -9.40 4.31 22.90
C GLN A 261 -8.42 3.27 23.44
N LYS A 262 -7.95 2.35 22.59
CA LYS A 262 -7.01 1.28 22.95
C LYS A 262 -5.54 1.67 22.68
N PHE A 263 -5.30 2.44 21.63
CA PHE A 263 -3.99 2.96 21.22
C PHE A 263 -4.14 4.40 20.71
N PRO A 264 -3.95 5.44 21.56
CA PRO A 264 -4.28 6.83 21.25
C PRO A 264 -3.64 7.40 19.98
N ASN A 265 -2.47 6.90 19.58
CA ASN A 265 -1.79 7.32 18.35
C ASN A 265 -2.25 6.51 17.13
N SER A 266 -3.54 6.18 17.05
CA SER A 266 -4.16 5.56 15.87
C SER A 266 -4.83 6.61 14.99
N GLN A 267 -4.76 6.46 13.68
CA GLN A 267 -5.52 7.28 12.74
C GLN A 267 -5.96 6.45 11.53
N ALA A 268 -7.18 6.65 11.06
CA ALA A 268 -7.60 6.11 9.77
C ALA A 268 -6.98 6.91 8.62
N ALA A 269 -6.38 6.20 7.66
CA ALA A 269 -5.85 6.81 6.45
C ALA A 269 -6.99 7.44 5.64
N TYR A 270 -6.76 8.63 5.10
CA TYR A 270 -7.63 9.27 4.10
C TYR A 270 -6.79 9.78 2.93
N GLU A 271 -7.41 9.92 1.76
CA GLU A 271 -6.77 10.53 0.60
C GLU A 271 -6.30 11.95 0.88
N GLY A 272 -5.01 12.21 0.65
CA GLY A 272 -4.38 13.48 0.97
C GLY A 272 -3.86 13.58 2.40
N LEU A 273 -3.96 12.53 3.22
CA LEU A 273 -3.22 12.46 4.49
C LEU A 273 -1.73 12.58 4.21
N GLU A 274 -1.08 13.48 4.95
CA GLU A 274 0.36 13.73 4.88
C GLU A 274 1.00 13.53 6.26
N ILE A 275 2.15 12.86 6.30
CA ILE A 275 2.91 12.61 7.52
C ILE A 275 4.37 12.96 7.29
N GLU A 276 4.92 13.80 8.18
CA GLU A 276 6.34 14.13 8.20
C GLU A 276 7.02 13.50 9.43
N LEU A 277 8.16 12.83 9.19
CA LEU A 277 8.98 12.12 10.17
C LEU A 277 10.37 12.70 10.28
#